data_AF-A0A1M7GE27-F1
#
_entry.id   AF-A0A1M7GE27-F1
#
_cell.length_a   1.000
_cell.length_b   1.000
_cell.length_c   1.000
_cell.angle_alpha   90.00
_cell.angle_beta   90.00
_cell.angle_gamma   90.00
#
_symmetry.space_group_name_H-M   'P 1'
#
loop_
_entity.id
_entity.type
_entity.pdbx_description
1 polymer ?
#
loop_
_entity_poly.entity_id
_entity_poly.type
_entity_poly.pdbx_seq_one_letter_code
_entity_poly.pdbx_strand_id
1 'polypeptide(L)'
;MTMKRIFCSSLAVICVASAFVGCGDKKEKKDSAIGKWECEKLIMDGEEMKDFLGIEPYAMFQIELKDGNKGTLNSLLATEDGKPVDIEWKKAKDGKIQLINEEIFDDEEVFLIKEGEKMVMDMSEEGDEKENKAYLIKVDEFKDMPENPFSNFGSDDDDDEADVEFTSDDEEE
;
A
#
# COMPACT_ATOMS: atom_id res chain seq x y z
N MET A 1 87.81 -24.06 -7.67
CA MET A 1 88.27 -23.99 -9.08
C MET A 1 87.06 -24.30 -9.96
N THR A 2 86.70 -23.32 -10.80
CA THR A 2 85.93 -23.40 -12.06
C THR A 2 84.55 -24.09 -12.11
N MET A 3 83.55 -23.20 -12.19
CA MET A 3 82.20 -23.21 -12.78
C MET A 3 81.91 -24.06 -14.05
N LYS A 4 80.59 -24.31 -14.26
CA LYS A 4 79.77 -24.49 -15.50
C LYS A 4 79.19 -25.91 -15.67
N ARG A 5 77.88 -26.16 -15.90
CA ARG A 5 76.93 -25.53 -16.84
C ARG A 5 75.43 -25.69 -16.44
N ILE A 6 74.71 -24.57 -16.49
CA ILE A 6 73.37 -24.26 -17.05
C ILE A 6 72.43 -25.42 -17.48
N PHE A 7 71.15 -25.36 -17.05
CA PHE A 7 69.88 -25.51 -17.82
C PHE A 7 68.72 -25.10 -16.87
N CYS A 8 68.15 -23.89 -16.97
CA CYS A 8 67.00 -23.51 -17.80
C CYS A 8 65.71 -24.30 -17.49
N SER A 9 64.80 -23.74 -16.68
CA SER A 9 63.48 -23.33 -17.17
C SER A 9 62.68 -22.59 -16.09
N SER A 10 62.18 -21.44 -16.50
CA SER A 10 61.33 -20.50 -15.80
C SER A 10 59.94 -21.08 -15.55
N LEU A 11 59.32 -20.77 -14.40
CA LEU A 11 58.14 -19.89 -14.33
C LEU A 11 57.69 -19.81 -12.86
N ALA A 12 58.21 -18.82 -12.13
CA ALA A 12 57.62 -18.41 -10.86
C ALA A 12 56.48 -17.43 -11.16
N VAL A 13 55.26 -17.77 -10.80
CA VAL A 13 54.19 -16.77 -10.61
C VAL A 13 53.94 -16.66 -9.12
N ILE A 14 54.53 -15.62 -8.57
CA ILE A 14 54.32 -15.08 -7.24
C ILE A 14 53.02 -14.27 -7.30
N CYS A 15 51.97 -14.67 -6.59
CA CYS A 15 50.84 -13.78 -6.32
C CYS A 15 51.06 -13.12 -4.96
N VAL A 16 51.72 -11.96 -4.99
CA VAL A 16 51.84 -11.00 -3.88
C VAL A 16 50.55 -10.18 -3.79
N ALA A 17 50.08 -10.01 -2.55
CA ALA A 17 49.24 -8.93 -2.00
C ALA A 17 47.96 -8.55 -2.77
N SER A 18 46.82 -8.38 -2.11
CA SER A 18 46.55 -7.13 -1.38
C SER A 18 45.31 -7.29 -0.52
N ALA A 19 45.40 -6.87 0.73
CA ALA A 19 44.25 -6.58 1.57
C ALA A 19 43.42 -5.49 0.90
N PHE A 20 42.29 -5.89 0.29
CA PHE A 20 41.23 -4.95 -0.01
C PHE A 20 40.39 -4.77 1.25
N VAL A 21 40.68 -3.69 1.97
CA VAL A 21 39.66 -2.92 2.67
C VAL A 21 38.63 -2.52 1.60
N GLY A 22 37.55 -3.30 1.50
CA GLY A 22 36.38 -2.97 0.72
C GLY A 22 35.56 -1.93 1.45
N CYS A 23 35.88 -0.65 1.22
CA CYS A 23 34.95 0.45 1.41
C CYS A 23 34.07 0.52 0.15
N GLY A 24 32.74 0.52 0.30
CA GLY A 24 31.76 0.61 -0.80
C GLY A 24 31.02 -0.72 -1.01
N ASP A 25 29.72 -0.86 -0.80
CA ASP A 25 28.65 0.13 -0.73
C ASP A 25 27.75 -0.22 0.46
N LYS A 26 27.32 0.80 1.22
CA LYS A 26 25.97 0.79 1.75
C LYS A 26 25.07 0.72 0.52
N LYS A 27 24.76 -0.49 0.04
CA LYS A 27 23.49 -0.71 -0.64
C LYS A 27 22.48 -0.23 0.38
N GLU A 28 21.96 0.97 0.16
CA GLU A 28 20.66 1.34 0.70
C GLU A 28 19.79 0.12 0.45
N LYS A 29 19.43 -0.58 1.53
CA LYS A 29 18.58 -1.76 1.43
C LYS A 29 17.33 -1.23 0.78
N LYS A 30 17.18 -1.48 -0.53
CA LYS A 30 16.01 -1.10 -1.32
C LYS A 30 14.82 -1.39 -0.45
N ASP A 31 14.06 -0.34 -0.12
CA ASP A 31 13.11 -0.44 0.97
C ASP A 31 12.20 -1.62 0.69
N SER A 32 12.17 -2.59 1.60
CA SER A 32 11.43 -3.82 1.34
C SER A 32 9.91 -3.58 1.22
N ALA A 33 9.49 -2.36 1.54
CA ALA A 33 8.18 -1.79 1.32
C ALA A 33 7.91 -1.31 -0.11
N ILE A 34 8.94 -0.90 -0.86
CA ILE A 34 8.80 -0.39 -2.23
C ILE A 34 8.30 -1.50 -3.15
N GLY A 35 7.30 -1.17 -3.98
CA GLY A 35 6.63 -2.06 -4.90
C GLY A 35 5.13 -1.85 -4.91
N LYS A 36 4.43 -2.73 -5.63
CA LYS A 36 2.98 -2.74 -5.76
C LYS A 36 2.37 -3.71 -4.76
N TRP A 37 1.32 -3.29 -4.09
CA TRP A 37 0.62 -4.01 -3.04
C TRP A 37 -0.86 -4.03 -3.37
N GLU A 38 -1.43 -5.21 -3.43
CA GLU A 38 -2.84 -5.43 -3.76
C GLU A 38 -3.53 -6.10 -2.57
N CYS A 39 -4.73 -5.65 -2.24
CA CYS A 39 -5.52 -6.24 -1.17
C CYS A 39 -5.91 -7.70 -1.50
N GLU A 40 -5.50 -8.64 -0.65
CA GLU A 40 -5.87 -10.05 -0.75
C GLU A 40 -7.08 -10.38 0.11
N LYS A 41 -7.17 -9.73 1.28
CA LYS A 41 -8.18 -10.02 2.30
C LYS A 41 -8.59 -8.75 3.02
N LEU A 42 -9.89 -8.59 3.21
CA LEU A 42 -10.48 -7.47 3.93
C LEU A 42 -11.21 -8.00 5.16
N ILE A 43 -10.97 -7.37 6.31
CA ILE A 43 -11.73 -7.58 7.54
C ILE A 43 -12.49 -6.29 7.81
N MET A 44 -13.81 -6.38 7.91
CA MET A 44 -14.68 -5.27 8.30
C MET A 44 -15.59 -5.75 9.43
N ASP A 45 -15.78 -4.92 10.46
CA ASP A 45 -16.56 -5.28 11.65
C ASP A 45 -16.07 -6.57 12.35
N GLY A 46 -14.77 -6.89 12.22
CA GLY A 46 -14.18 -8.13 12.74
C GLY A 46 -14.49 -9.40 11.92
N GLU A 47 -15.21 -9.29 10.80
CA GLU A 47 -15.53 -10.41 9.91
C GLU A 47 -14.70 -10.37 8.63
N GLU A 48 -14.23 -11.54 8.18
CA GLU A 48 -13.54 -11.66 6.90
C GLU A 48 -14.53 -11.54 5.74
N MET A 49 -14.35 -10.49 4.95
CA MET A 49 -15.13 -10.24 3.76
C MET A 49 -14.44 -10.86 2.55
N LYS A 50 -15.11 -11.84 1.93
CA LYS A 50 -14.63 -12.48 0.68
C LYS A 50 -14.84 -11.61 -0.54
N ASP A 51 -15.90 -10.83 -0.52
CA ASP A 51 -16.25 -9.81 -1.48
C ASP A 51 -17.01 -8.70 -0.75
N PHE A 52 -16.98 -7.51 -1.32
CA PHE A 52 -17.72 -6.36 -0.81
C PHE A 52 -18.65 -5.89 -1.93
N LEU A 53 -19.94 -6.18 -1.77
CA LEU A 53 -20.97 -5.96 -2.80
C LEU A 53 -20.64 -6.63 -4.16
N GLY A 54 -20.11 -7.85 -4.14
CA GLY A 54 -19.72 -8.58 -5.35
C GLY A 54 -18.37 -8.13 -5.95
N ILE A 55 -17.67 -7.20 -5.30
CA ILE A 55 -16.33 -6.77 -5.67
C ILE A 55 -15.29 -7.52 -4.85
N GLU A 56 -14.30 -8.08 -5.53
CA GLU A 56 -13.21 -8.79 -4.87
C GLU A 56 -12.30 -7.84 -4.08
N PRO A 57 -11.65 -8.32 -3.00
CA PRO A 57 -10.85 -7.48 -2.09
C PRO A 57 -9.77 -6.66 -2.79
N TYR A 58 -9.21 -7.16 -3.89
CA TYR A 58 -8.12 -6.50 -4.62
C TYR A 58 -8.46 -5.10 -5.12
N ALA A 59 -9.73 -4.85 -5.47
CA ALA A 59 -10.17 -3.55 -5.98
C ALA A 59 -10.43 -2.53 -4.86
N MET A 60 -10.45 -3.00 -3.60
CA MET A 60 -10.63 -2.13 -2.44
C MET A 60 -9.40 -1.27 -2.22
N PHE A 61 -8.19 -1.84 -2.33
CA PHE A 61 -6.95 -1.10 -2.18
C PHE A 61 -5.83 -1.69 -3.06
N GLN A 62 -5.27 -0.84 -3.91
CA GLN A 62 -4.05 -1.07 -4.68
C GLN A 62 -3.06 0.07 -4.42
N ILE A 63 -1.89 -0.23 -3.87
CA ILE A 63 -0.92 0.77 -3.42
C ILE A 63 0.41 0.51 -4.10
N GLU A 64 0.93 1.50 -4.81
CA GLU A 64 2.28 1.49 -5.35
C GLU A 64 3.17 2.42 -4.54
N LEU A 65 4.10 1.87 -3.75
CA LEU A 65 5.11 2.65 -3.04
C LEU A 65 6.37 2.74 -3.91
N LYS A 66 6.80 3.97 -4.23
CA LYS A 66 7.95 4.29 -5.07
C LYS A 66 9.08 4.87 -4.22
N ASP A 67 10.30 4.82 -4.77
CA ASP A 67 11.47 5.49 -4.17
C ASP A 67 11.21 7.01 -4.03
N GLY A 68 11.79 7.62 -2.99
CA GLY A 68 11.68 9.06 -2.74
C GLY A 68 10.40 9.49 -2.03
N ASN A 69 9.81 8.62 -1.20
CA ASN A 69 8.64 8.92 -0.36
C ASN A 69 7.36 9.26 -1.15
N LYS A 70 7.27 8.79 -2.39
CA LYS A 70 6.11 8.97 -3.27
C LYS A 70 5.43 7.63 -3.52
N GLY A 71 4.15 7.67 -3.81
CA GLY A 71 3.38 6.49 -4.18
C GLY A 71 2.12 6.86 -4.92
N THR A 72 1.34 5.84 -5.23
CA THR A 72 0.05 5.99 -5.87
C THR A 72 -0.92 5.04 -5.17
N LEU A 73 -2.08 5.55 -4.78
CA LEU A 73 -3.17 4.76 -4.24
C LEU A 73 -4.27 4.68 -5.29
N ASN A 74 -4.79 3.48 -5.50
CA ASN A 74 -5.98 3.25 -6.27
C ASN A 74 -6.99 2.46 -5.43
N SER A 75 -8.21 2.96 -5.29
CA SER A 75 -9.25 2.36 -4.43
C SER A 75 -10.66 2.70 -4.91
N LEU A 76 -11.53 1.70 -5.04
CA LEU A 76 -12.95 1.96 -5.29
C LEU A 76 -13.69 2.61 -4.10
N LEU A 77 -13.11 2.56 -2.90
CA LEU A 77 -13.70 3.14 -1.68
C LEU A 77 -13.19 4.56 -1.40
N ALA A 78 -11.94 4.83 -1.74
CA ALA A 78 -11.26 6.06 -1.34
C ALA A 78 -10.92 7.00 -2.50
N THR A 79 -10.98 6.53 -3.75
CA THR A 79 -10.65 7.33 -4.94
C THR A 79 -11.80 7.36 -5.94
N GLU A 80 -11.91 8.43 -6.72
CA GLU A 80 -12.97 8.61 -7.72
C GLU A 80 -12.94 7.47 -8.77
N ASP A 81 -13.91 6.56 -8.70
CA ASP A 81 -14.06 5.40 -9.60
C ASP A 81 -12.81 4.52 -9.71
N GLY A 82 -12.01 4.42 -8.65
CA GLY A 82 -10.78 3.62 -8.73
C GLY A 82 -9.77 4.24 -9.70
N LYS A 83 -9.68 5.57 -9.72
CA LYS A 83 -8.60 6.28 -10.40
C LYS A 83 -7.39 6.40 -9.48
N PRO A 84 -6.18 6.16 -10.00
CA PRO A 84 -4.96 6.33 -9.22
C PRO A 84 -4.78 7.79 -8.79
N VAL A 85 -4.59 8.00 -7.50
CA VAL A 85 -4.25 9.29 -6.89
C VAL A 85 -2.83 9.22 -6.33
N ASP A 86 -2.05 10.28 -6.54
CA ASP A 86 -0.70 10.37 -6.00
C ASP A 86 -0.74 10.59 -4.48
N ILE A 87 0.10 9.84 -3.77
CA ILE A 87 0.24 9.93 -2.31
C ILE A 87 1.70 10.10 -1.93
N GLU A 88 1.94 10.66 -0.76
CA GLU A 88 3.25 10.64 -0.13
C GLU A 88 3.28 9.57 0.98
N TRP A 89 4.47 9.11 1.33
CA TRP A 89 4.64 8.18 2.44
C TRP A 89 5.92 8.43 3.22
N LYS A 90 5.89 8.16 4.52
CA LYS A 90 7.09 8.23 5.37
C LYS A 90 7.15 7.04 6.31
N LYS A 91 8.35 6.70 6.74
CA LYS A 91 8.55 5.71 7.80
C LYS A 91 8.29 6.33 9.16
N ALA A 92 7.37 5.72 9.90
CA ALA A 92 7.15 6.03 11.31
C ALA A 92 8.22 5.34 12.19
N LYS A 93 8.36 5.82 13.44
CA LYS A 93 9.44 5.41 14.37
C LYS A 93 9.37 3.95 14.81
N ASP A 94 8.22 3.33 14.63
CA ASP A 94 7.85 1.96 14.98
C ASP A 94 8.00 0.98 13.80
N GLY A 95 8.53 1.44 12.66
CA GLY A 95 8.69 0.61 11.47
C GLY A 95 7.43 0.48 10.62
N LYS A 96 6.34 1.18 11.01
CA LYS A 96 5.16 1.38 10.17
C LYS A 96 5.45 2.40 9.06
N ILE A 97 4.64 2.37 8.03
CA ILE A 97 4.67 3.33 6.93
C ILE A 97 3.40 4.17 7.02
N GLN A 98 3.54 5.46 7.25
CA GLN A 98 2.41 6.38 7.23
C GLN A 98 2.17 6.85 5.80
N LEU A 99 0.94 6.71 5.33
CA LEU A 99 0.48 7.28 4.07
C LEU A 99 -0.01 8.71 4.33
N ILE A 100 0.22 9.60 3.37
CA ILE A 100 -0.06 11.03 3.51
C ILE A 100 -0.72 11.51 2.23
N ASN A 101 -1.98 11.92 2.35
CA ASN A 101 -2.75 12.63 1.33
C ASN A 101 -3.98 13.28 2.01
N GLU A 102 -4.07 14.60 1.96
CA GLU A 102 -5.16 15.37 2.61
C GLU A 102 -6.50 15.19 1.89
N GLU A 103 -6.51 14.92 0.60
CA GLU A 103 -7.74 14.73 -0.19
C GLU A 103 -8.41 13.38 0.06
N ILE A 104 -7.62 12.34 0.36
CA ILE A 104 -8.12 10.97 0.54
C ILE A 104 -8.36 10.66 2.01
N PHE A 105 -7.51 11.14 2.91
CA PHE A 105 -7.50 10.72 4.30
C PHE A 105 -8.05 11.76 5.27
N ASP A 106 -8.47 12.96 4.84
CA ASP A 106 -9.10 14.00 5.70
C ASP A 106 -8.43 14.17 7.10
N ASP A 107 -7.11 14.35 7.10
CA ASP A 107 -6.24 14.43 8.30
C ASP A 107 -6.11 13.15 9.16
N GLU A 108 -6.72 12.03 8.76
CA GLU A 108 -6.57 10.73 9.41
C GLU A 108 -5.19 10.10 9.17
N GLU A 109 -4.63 9.51 10.23
CA GLU A 109 -3.34 8.84 10.15
C GLU A 109 -3.46 7.39 9.68
N VAL A 110 -3.29 7.16 8.38
CA VAL A 110 -3.30 5.81 7.81
C VAL A 110 -1.91 5.18 7.85
N PHE A 111 -1.82 3.99 8.46
CA PHE A 111 -0.56 3.25 8.60
C PHE A 111 -0.59 1.88 7.91
N LEU A 112 0.50 1.55 7.20
CA LEU A 112 0.82 0.21 6.74
C LEU A 112 1.83 -0.44 7.69
N ILE A 113 1.48 -1.61 8.19
CA ILE A 113 2.30 -2.44 9.05
C ILE A 113 2.86 -3.59 8.21
N LYS A 114 4.18 -3.74 8.18
CA LYS A 114 4.80 -4.85 7.45
C LYS A 114 4.86 -6.12 8.32
N GLU A 115 4.18 -7.17 7.88
CA GLU A 115 4.16 -8.49 8.51
C GLU A 115 4.75 -9.54 7.56
N GLY A 116 6.07 -9.73 7.63
CA GLY A 116 6.79 -10.66 6.76
C GLY A 116 6.75 -10.24 5.29
N GLU A 117 6.06 -11.03 4.47
CA GLU A 117 5.85 -10.77 3.03
C GLU A 117 4.54 -10.03 2.72
N LYS A 118 3.70 -9.78 3.74
CA LYS A 118 2.44 -9.05 3.63
C LYS A 118 2.55 -7.65 4.23
N MET A 119 1.65 -6.78 3.80
CA MET A 119 1.35 -5.51 4.47
C MET A 119 -0.05 -5.57 5.06
N VAL A 120 -0.26 -4.89 6.18
CA VAL A 120 -1.56 -4.73 6.81
C VAL A 120 -1.84 -3.25 6.91
N MET A 121 -2.92 -2.79 6.28
CA MET A 121 -3.49 -1.47 6.53
C MET A 121 -4.47 -1.62 7.69
N ASP A 122 -4.20 -0.94 8.80
CA ASP A 122 -5.11 -0.88 9.94
C ASP A 122 -6.00 0.35 9.78
N MET A 123 -7.30 0.10 9.69
CA MET A 123 -8.36 1.12 9.55
C MET A 123 -9.29 1.09 10.77
N SER A 124 -8.86 0.44 11.85
CA SER A 124 -9.66 0.37 13.08
C SER A 124 -9.56 1.70 13.82
N GLU A 125 -10.69 2.25 14.25
CA GLU A 125 -10.71 3.46 15.07
C GLU A 125 -10.27 3.15 16.51
N GLU A 126 -9.56 4.09 17.15
CA GLU A 126 -9.18 3.93 18.55
C GLU A 126 -10.43 3.92 19.45
N GLY A 127 -10.75 2.75 20.01
CA GLY A 127 -11.90 2.57 20.90
C GLY A 127 -12.97 1.64 20.34
N ASP A 128 -12.86 1.25 19.08
CA ASP A 128 -13.72 0.22 18.50
C ASP A 128 -13.32 -1.18 18.99
N GLU A 129 -14.33 -1.96 19.40
CA GLU A 129 -14.13 -3.38 19.78
C GLU A 129 -13.95 -4.28 18.54
N LYS A 130 -14.26 -3.75 17.36
CA LYS A 130 -14.24 -4.47 16.09
C LYS A 130 -13.07 -4.02 15.24
N GLU A 131 -12.38 -4.99 14.65
CA GLU A 131 -11.21 -4.74 13.83
C GLU A 131 -11.59 -4.45 12.37
N ASN A 132 -11.00 -3.42 11.79
CA ASN A 132 -11.10 -3.08 10.36
C ASN A 132 -9.70 -3.11 9.76
N LYS A 133 -9.39 -4.10 8.93
CA LYS A 133 -8.03 -4.34 8.41
C LYS A 133 -8.04 -4.80 6.98
N ALA A 134 -7.14 -4.26 6.15
CA ALA A 134 -6.86 -4.78 4.82
C ALA A 134 -5.48 -5.45 4.78
N TYR A 135 -5.43 -6.71 4.36
CA TYR A 135 -4.19 -7.45 4.14
C TYR A 135 -3.79 -7.35 2.68
N LEU A 136 -2.60 -6.82 2.43
CA LEU A 136 -2.05 -6.62 1.11
C LEU A 136 -0.91 -7.58 0.83
N ILE A 137 -0.88 -8.11 -0.39
CA ILE A 137 0.20 -8.93 -0.93
C ILE A 137 0.97 -8.14 -1.96
N LYS A 138 2.26 -8.44 -2.07
CA LYS A 138 3.10 -7.82 -3.10
C LYS A 138 2.83 -8.44 -4.46
N VAL A 139 2.63 -7.60 -5.47
CA VAL A 139 2.36 -8.02 -6.85
C VAL A 139 3.32 -7.34 -7.84
N ASP A 140 3.50 -7.93 -9.02
CA ASP A 140 4.28 -7.31 -10.11
C ASP A 140 3.41 -6.36 -10.96
N GLU A 141 2.15 -6.72 -11.11
CA GLU A 141 1.12 -6.01 -11.87
C GLU A 141 -0.20 -6.06 -11.10
N PHE A 142 -0.94 -4.96 -11.11
CA PHE A 142 -2.25 -4.89 -10.48
C PHE A 142 -3.28 -5.60 -11.36
N LYS A 143 -4.29 -6.20 -10.74
CA LYS A 143 -5.49 -6.61 -11.47
C LYS A 143 -6.26 -5.37 -11.92
N ASP A 144 -6.90 -5.48 -13.08
CA ASP A 144 -7.76 -4.42 -13.60
C ASP A 144 -8.92 -4.14 -12.62
N MET A 145 -9.18 -2.87 -12.35
CA MET A 145 -10.31 -2.51 -11.51
C MET A 145 -11.64 -2.78 -12.22
N PRO A 146 -12.60 -3.42 -11.54
CA PRO A 146 -13.95 -3.59 -12.08
C PRO A 146 -14.67 -2.25 -12.15
N GLU A 147 -15.78 -2.21 -12.89
CA GLU A 147 -16.69 -1.06 -12.86
C GLU A 147 -17.13 -0.80 -11.42
N ASN A 148 -17.09 0.48 -11.02
CA ASN A 148 -17.41 0.90 -9.67
C ASN A 148 -18.92 0.74 -9.41
N PRO A 149 -19.37 -0.20 -8.54
CA PRO A 149 -20.79 -0.33 -8.23
C PRO A 149 -21.27 0.76 -7.25
N PHE A 150 -20.34 1.49 -6.61
CA PHE A 150 -20.65 2.51 -5.61
C PHE A 150 -21.04 3.85 -6.25
N SER A 151 -20.67 4.11 -7.51
CA SER A 151 -21.04 5.33 -8.24
C SER A 151 -22.55 5.50 -8.38
N ASN A 152 -23.30 4.39 -8.31
CA ASN A 152 -24.74 4.36 -8.49
C ASN A 152 -25.54 4.47 -7.17
N PHE A 153 -24.87 4.59 -6.02
CA PHE A 153 -25.49 4.79 -4.70
C PHE A 153 -25.58 6.26 -4.29
N GLY A 154 -24.88 7.16 -4.99
CA GLY A 154 -24.82 8.60 -4.68
C GLY A 154 -25.75 9.49 -5.51
N SER A 155 -26.69 8.92 -6.26
CA SER A 155 -27.55 9.66 -7.19
C SER A 155 -29.04 9.28 -7.11
N ASP A 156 -29.55 9.01 -5.91
CA ASP A 156 -30.94 9.31 -5.57
C ASP A 156 -30.86 10.65 -4.81
N ASP A 157 -30.92 11.82 -5.46
CA ASP A 157 -32.17 12.51 -5.78
C ASP A 157 -33.20 12.40 -4.62
N ASP A 158 -32.78 12.78 -3.40
CA ASP A 158 -33.68 13.31 -2.36
C ASP A 158 -34.19 14.72 -2.78
N ASP A 159 -34.88 14.78 -3.92
CA ASP A 159 -35.68 15.91 -4.39
C ASP A 159 -37.15 15.43 -4.56
N ASP A 160 -37.63 14.65 -3.59
CA ASP A 160 -39.07 14.54 -3.31
C ASP A 160 -39.36 15.46 -2.11
N GLU A 161 -39.45 16.75 -2.41
CA GLU A 161 -40.20 17.75 -1.65
C GLU A 161 -41.66 17.26 -1.53
N ALA A 162 -41.92 16.34 -0.59
CA ALA A 162 -43.25 16.03 -0.16
C ALA A 162 -43.77 17.20 0.69
N ASP A 163 -44.29 18.22 0.00
CA ASP A 163 -45.17 19.26 0.54
C ASP A 163 -46.31 18.58 1.32
N VAL A 164 -46.10 18.40 2.62
CA VAL A 164 -47.16 18.06 3.57
C VAL A 164 -47.98 19.32 3.79
N GLU A 165 -48.95 19.55 2.92
CA GLU A 165 -50.01 20.52 3.17
C GLU A 165 -50.75 20.11 4.44
N PHE A 166 -50.39 20.76 5.56
CA PHE A 166 -51.11 20.69 6.82
C PHE A 166 -52.44 21.41 6.64
N THR A 167 -53.47 20.68 6.19
CA THR A 167 -54.84 21.15 6.28
C THR A 167 -55.25 21.12 7.75
N SER A 168 -55.14 22.27 8.41
CA SER A 168 -55.80 22.53 9.68
C SER A 168 -57.31 22.45 9.45
N ASP A 169 -57.89 21.27 9.67
CA ASP A 169 -59.33 21.11 9.77
C ASP A 169 -59.74 21.47 11.21
N ASP A 170 -60.09 22.74 11.33
CA ASP A 170 -60.89 23.33 12.39
C ASP A 170 -62.32 22.80 12.21
N GLU A 171 -62.76 21.85 13.03
CA GLU A 171 -64.18 21.71 13.33
C GLU A 171 -64.40 21.49 14.83
N GLU A 172 -65.15 22.45 15.36
CA GLU A 172 -65.77 22.49 16.67
C GLU A 172 -66.66 21.26 16.92
N GLU A 173 -66.67 20.74 18.15
CA GLU A 173 -67.88 20.56 18.98
C GLU A 173 -67.51 20.31 20.46
#